data_AF-A0A0R3PZ11-F1
#
_entry.id   AF-A0A0R3PZ11-F1
#
_cell.length_a   1.000
_cell.length_b   1.000
_cell.length_c   1.000
_cell.angle_alpha   90.00
_cell.angle_beta   90.00
_cell.angle_gamma   90.00
#
_symmetry.space_group_name_H-M   'P 1'
#
loop_
_entity.id
_entity.type
_entity.pdbx_description
1 polymer ?
#
loop_
_entity_poly.entity_id
_entity_poly.type
_entity_poly.pdbx_seq_one_letter_code
_entity_poly.pdbx_strand_id
1 'polypeptide(L)'
;MGVKIDDKKLPHLRYTGDIVLITPNLSEAERMLAELGKAYGKIGFRRNLTNTMFMRNGLVSYAQYTLNGTNISDCSSQLYLGREISMMNDLAP
;
A
#
# COMPACT_ATOMS: atom_id res chain seq x y z
N MET A 1 5.20 12.36 -11.54
CA MET A 1 3.92 11.63 -11.44
C MET A 1 3.66 11.30 -9.99
N GLY A 2 2.49 11.63 -9.45
CA GLY A 2 2.10 11.27 -8.09
C GLY A 2 0.66 10.81 -8.13
N VAL A 3 0.34 9.77 -7.37
CA VAL A 3 -1.04 9.29 -7.29
C VAL A 3 -1.83 10.27 -6.42
N LYS A 4 -2.99 10.68 -6.91
CA LYS A 4 -3.96 11.44 -6.13
C LYS A 4 -4.81 10.44 -5.35
N ILE A 5 -4.92 10.64 -4.04
CA ILE A 5 -5.95 10.04 -3.21
C ILE A 5 -6.76 11.21 -2.65
N ASP A 6 -8.08 11.21 -2.80
CA ASP A 6 -8.96 12.32 -2.40
C ASP A 6 -8.54 13.67 -3.02
N ASP A 7 -8.23 13.69 -4.32
CA ASP A 7 -7.69 14.84 -5.07
C ASP A 7 -6.34 15.41 -4.58
N LYS A 8 -5.76 14.80 -3.54
CA LYS A 8 -4.50 15.25 -2.93
C LYS A 8 -3.36 14.37 -3.38
N LYS A 9 -2.33 14.99 -3.93
CA LYS A 9 -1.05 14.33 -4.20
C LYS A 9 -0.39 14.03 -2.87
N LEU A 10 -0.24 12.76 -2.51
CA LEU A 10 0.51 12.37 -1.32
C LEU A 10 2.01 12.56 -1.61
N PRO A 11 2.70 13.50 -0.92
CA PRO A 11 4.15 13.63 -1.06
C PRO A 11 4.83 12.43 -0.42
N HIS A 12 6.01 12.07 -0.92
CA HIS A 12 6.83 11.00 -0.37
C HIS A 12 6.92 11.10 1.16
N LEU A 13 6.32 10.13 1.83
CA LEU A 13 6.38 9.89 3.27
C LEU A 13 7.80 9.48 3.66
N ARG A 14 8.38 10.14 4.67
CA ARG A 14 9.51 9.58 5.40
C ARG A 14 9.34 9.79 6.91
N TYR A 15 9.69 8.73 7.62
CA TYR A 15 10.04 8.67 9.04
C TYR A 15 8.95 8.37 10.08
N THR A 16 8.13 7.35 9.81
CA THR A 16 7.67 6.37 10.83
C THR A 16 7.86 4.97 10.21
N GLY A 17 7.79 3.89 10.99
CA GLY A 17 8.04 2.51 10.52
C GLY A 17 7.07 1.99 9.44
N ASP A 18 6.12 2.82 9.00
CA ASP A 18 5.06 2.48 8.06
C ASP A 18 5.33 3.09 6.68
N ILE A 19 5.25 2.27 5.64
CA ILE A 19 5.40 2.70 4.24
C ILE A 19 4.07 2.47 3.53
N VAL A 20 3.54 3.54 2.93
CA VAL A 20 2.36 3.47 2.06
C VAL A 20 2.85 3.40 0.61
N LEU A 21 2.44 2.34 -0.10
CA LEU A 21 2.68 2.16 -1.53
C LEU A 21 1.37 2.31 -2.29
N ILE A 22 1.36 3.14 -3.33
CA ILE A 22 0.18 3.40 -4.14
C ILE A 22 0.51 3.02 -5.58
N THR A 23 -0.29 2.12 -6.16
CA THR A 23 -0.03 1.56 -7.49
C THR A 23 -1.33 1.44 -8.29
N PRO A 24 -1.26 1.50 -9.63
CA PRO A 24 -2.44 1.43 -10.48
C PRO A 24 -3.00 0.00 -10.63
N ASN A 25 -2.19 -1.03 -10.34
CA ASN A 25 -2.61 -2.42 -10.45
C ASN A 25 -1.80 -3.33 -9.52
N LEU A 26 -2.31 -4.53 -9.29
CA LEU A 26 -1.71 -5.50 -8.38
C LEU A 26 -0.29 -5.89 -8.79
N SER A 27 -0.03 -6.15 -10.08
CA SER A 27 1.29 -6.57 -10.57
C SER A 27 2.38 -5.54 -10.26
N GLU A 28 2.07 -4.25 -10.43
CA GLU A 28 2.95 -3.16 -10.06
C GLU A 28 3.20 -3.12 -8.55
N ALA A 29 2.16 -3.37 -7.73
CA ALA A 29 2.28 -3.50 -6.29
C ALA A 29 3.25 -4.63 -5.92
N GLU A 30 3.12 -5.82 -6.50
CA GLU A 30 4.00 -6.96 -6.22
C GLU A 30 5.46 -6.62 -6.52
N ARG A 31 5.71 -5.99 -7.67
CA ARG A 31 7.05 -5.57 -8.08
C ARG A 31 7.64 -4.57 -7.10
N MET A 32 6.88 -3.55 -6.70
CA MET A 32 7.33 -2.56 -5.72
C MET A 32 7.59 -3.19 -4.34
N LEU A 33 6.75 -4.13 -3.91
CA LEU A 33 6.91 -4.87 -2.65
C LEU A 33 8.17 -5.75 -2.66
N ALA A 34 8.49 -6.37 -3.80
CA ALA A 34 9.69 -7.18 -3.99
C ALA A 34 10.96 -6.32 -3.96
N GLU A 35 10.97 -5.19 -4.67
CA GLU A 35 12.10 -4.25 -4.66
C GLU A 35 12.32 -3.63 -3.28
N LEU A 36 11.23 -3.30 -2.57
CA LEU A 36 11.30 -2.84 -1.18
C LEU A 36 11.92 -3.91 -0.28
N GLY A 37 11.50 -5.17 -0.42
CA GLY A 37 12.10 -6.30 0.32
C GLY A 37 13.60 -6.45 0.05
N LYS A 38 14.03 -6.36 -1.21
CA LYS A 38 15.45 -6.38 -1.60
C LYS A 38 16.23 -5.21 -0.97
N ALA A 39 15.67 -4.00 -1.00
CA ALA A 39 16.30 -2.81 -0.44
C ALA A 39 16.49 -2.94 1.08
N TYR A 40 15.47 -3.40 1.81
CA TYR A 40 15.57 -3.68 3.24
C TYR A 40 16.60 -4.77 3.55
N GLY A 41 16.62 -5.85 2.76
CA GLY A 41 17.62 -6.91 2.89
C GLY A 41 19.06 -6.42 2.75
N LYS A 42 19.32 -5.47 1.85
CA LYS A 42 20.66 -4.86 1.67
C LYS A 42 21.15 -4.09 2.89
N ILE A 43 20.25 -3.51 3.67
CA ILE A 43 20.59 -2.77 4.90
C ILE A 43 20.47 -3.64 6.16
N GLY A 44 20.33 -4.96 6.00
CA GLY A 44 20.21 -5.91 7.11
C GLY A 44 18.88 -5.85 7.85
N PHE A 45 17.87 -5.18 7.30
CA PHE A 45 16.57 -5.05 7.92
C PHE A 45 15.61 -6.12 7.41
N ARG A 46 14.94 -6.83 8.33
CA ARG A 46 13.93 -7.82 7.97
C ARG A 46 12.57 -7.14 7.91
N ARG A 47 11.97 -7.11 6.71
CA ARG A 47 10.61 -6.61 6.52
C ARG A 47 9.62 -7.50 7.29
N ASN A 48 8.86 -6.93 8.24
CA ASN A 48 7.75 -7.62 8.90
C ASN A 48 6.49 -7.50 8.03
N LEU A 49 6.01 -8.63 7.50
CA LEU A 49 4.80 -8.66 6.65
C LEU A 49 3.50 -8.77 7.44
N THR A 50 3.56 -9.11 8.73
CA THR A 50 2.38 -9.41 9.56
C THR A 50 1.43 -8.22 9.70
N ASN A 51 1.96 -6.98 9.61
CA ASN A 51 1.17 -5.75 9.72
C ASN A 51 0.96 -5.07 8.37
N THR A 52 1.26 -5.74 7.25
CA THR A 52 0.94 -5.19 5.92
C THR A 52 -0.56 -5.29 5.70
N MET A 53 -1.17 -4.17 5.30
CA MET A 53 -2.58 -4.06 4.93
C MET A 53 -2.67 -3.58 3.49
N PHE A 54 -3.63 -4.12 2.74
CA PHE A 54 -4.03 -3.59 1.44
C PHE A 54 -5.25 -2.70 1.59
N MET A 55 -5.26 -1.61 0.83
CA MET A 55 -6.46 -0.83 0.55
C MET A 55 -6.69 -0.91 -0.96
N ARG A 56 -7.90 -1.30 -1.35
CA ARG A 56 -8.29 -1.50 -2.76
C ARG A 56 -9.53 -0.66 -3.05
N ASN A 57 -9.64 -0.13 -4.26
CA ASN A 57 -10.86 0.53 -4.71
C ASN A 57 -11.90 -0.53 -5.17
N GLY A 58 -13.12 -0.08 -5.46
CA GLY A 58 -14.20 -0.95 -5.91
C GLY A 58 -13.98 -1.64 -7.27
N LEU A 59 -12.92 -1.30 -8.01
CA LEU A 59 -12.60 -1.88 -9.32
C LEU A 59 -11.68 -3.10 -9.21
N VAL A 60 -11.03 -3.31 -8.06
CA VAL A 60 -10.14 -4.45 -7.84
C VAL A 60 -10.90 -5.56 -7.13
N SER A 61 -10.70 -6.81 -7.58
CA SER A 61 -11.29 -7.98 -6.94
C SER A 61 -10.92 -8.08 -5.45
N TYR A 62 -11.90 -8.42 -4.61
CA TYR A 62 -11.72 -8.75 -3.19
C TYR A 62 -11.17 -10.16 -2.95
N ALA A 63 -10.67 -10.83 -3.98
CA ALA A 63 -9.98 -12.10 -3.82
C ALA A 63 -8.80 -11.95 -2.83
N GLN A 64 -8.67 -12.94 -1.95
CA GLN A 64 -7.63 -12.98 -0.93
C GLN A 64 -6.25 -12.96 -1.61
N TYR A 65 -5.40 -12.03 -1.19
CA TYR A 65 -4.07 -11.89 -1.76
C TYR A 65 -3.01 -12.43 -0.81
N THR A 66 -2.08 -13.20 -1.36
CA THR A 66 -0.94 -13.75 -0.62
C THR A 66 0.36 -13.13 -1.11
N LEU A 67 1.18 -12.64 -0.18
CA LEU A 67 2.54 -12.22 -0.45
C LEU A 67 3.49 -13.20 0.22
N ASN A 68 4.34 -13.85 -0.57
CA ASN A 68 5.27 -14.88 -0.09
C ASN A 68 4.57 -15.97 0.77
N GLY A 69 3.36 -16.37 0.37
CA GLY A 69 2.55 -17.36 1.09
C GLY A 69 1.89 -16.85 2.38
N THR A 70 2.04 -15.56 2.73
CA THR A 70 1.33 -14.93 3.86
C THR A 70 0.11 -14.18 3.35
N ASN A 71 -1.07 -14.45 3.89
CA ASN A 71 -2.28 -13.67 3.60
C ASN A 71 -2.10 -12.23 4.07
N ILE A 72 -2.29 -11.28 3.16
CA ILE A 72 -2.31 -9.87 3.51
C ILE A 72 -3.74 -9.50 3.87
N SER A 73 -3.89 -8.75 4.97
CA SER A 73 -5.19 -8.25 5.39
C SER A 73 -5.66 -7.10 4.49
N ASP A 74 -6.95 -7.06 4.19
CA ASP A 74 -7.56 -5.95 3.46
C ASP A 74 -8.22 -4.96 4.43
N CYS A 75 -8.28 -3.69 4.03
CA CYS A 75 -8.90 -2.61 4.78
C CYS A 75 -9.57 -1.62 3.82
N SER A 76 -10.70 -1.04 4.25
CA SER A 76 -11.44 -0.04 3.48
C SER A 76 -10.83 1.37 3.62
N SER A 77 -10.34 1.70 4.82
CA SER A 77 -9.74 2.99 5.12
C SER A 77 -8.80 2.92 6.31
N GLN A 78 -7.80 3.80 6.34
CA GLN A 78 -6.84 3.87 7.43
C GLN A 78 -6.58 5.32 7.83
N LEU A 79 -6.54 5.58 9.14
CA LEU A 79 -6.10 6.87 9.66
C LEU A 79 -4.58 6.95 9.62
N TYR A 80 -4.06 7.84 8.78
CA TYR A 80 -2.63 8.12 8.66
C TYR A 80 -2.37 9.61 8.89
N LEU A 81 -1.50 9.93 9.86
CA LEU A 81 -1.17 11.32 10.25
C LEU A 81 -2.42 12.19 10.51
N GLY A 82 -3.44 11.62 11.15
CA GLY A 82 -4.69 12.33 11.47
C GLY A 82 -5.62 12.56 10.27
N ARG A 83 -5.34 11.95 9.12
CA ARG A 83 -6.22 11.97 7.95
C ARG A 83 -6.65 10.55 7.62
N GLU A 84 -7.94 10.37 7.36
CA GLU A 84 -8.42 9.12 6.80
C GLU A 84 -7.96 9.04 5.34
N ILE A 85 -7.37 7.91 4.99
CA ILE A 85 -7.01 7.54 3.63
C ILE A 85 -7.96 6.41 3.23
N SER A 86 -8.70 6.59 2.15
CA SER A 86 -9.60 5.58 1.59
C SER A 86 -9.47 5.55 0.09
N MET A 87 -9.37 4.34 -0.48
CA MET A 87 -9.36 4.14 -1.94
C MET A 87 -10.78 4.12 -2.54
N MET A 88 -11.83 4.22 -1.71
CA MET A 88 -13.23 4.25 -2.19
C MET A 88 -13.66 5.62 -2.72
N ASN A 89 -13.04 6.69 -2.25
CA ASN A 89 -13.39 8.07 -2.61
C ASN A 89 -12.87 8.47 -4.01
N ASP A 90 -11.87 7.75 -4.53
CA ASP A 90 -11.29 7.98 -5.88
C ASP A 90 -12.24 7.54 -7.03
N LEU A 91 -13.49 7.16 -6.71
CA LEU A 91 -14.54 6.81 -7.67
C LEU A 91 -15.44 8.01 -8.05
N ALA A 92 -15.23 9.19 -7.45
CA ALA A 92 -15.93 10.40 -7.87
C ALA A 92 -15.26 11.00 -9.14
N PRO A 93 -16.05 11.38 -10.17
CA PRO A 93 -15.53 12.00 -11.39
C PRO A 93 -15.00 13.43 -11.16
#